data_AF-A0A2D6NGA3-F1
#
_entry.id   AF-A0A2D6NGA3-F1
#
_cell.length_a   1.000
_cell.length_b   1.000
_cell.length_c   1.000
_cell.angle_alpha   90.00
_cell.angle_beta   90.00
_cell.angle_gamma   90.00
#
_symmetry.space_group_name_H-M   'P 1'
#
loop_
_entity.id
_entity.type
_entity.pdbx_description
1 polymer ?
#
loop_
_entity_poly.entity_id
_entity_poly.type
_entity_poly.pdbx_seq_one_letter_code
_entity_poly.pdbx_strand_id
1 'polypeptide(L)'
;MTTPLYSCVKLTDSSKENLLQYAVKKDHLHDKAYAHHMTIQFKKGLDVSNLPLGETVQLQVTGYAQDELVQCVRLDVLHEDIKVTNKHPHVTVSVSENGKPKLSNELLDKGFLQVQDGPVLEGIVGYYTTKNEFKTKEE
;
A
#
# COMPACT_ATOMS: atom_id res chain seq x y z
N MET A 1 15.65 9.59 -19.67
CA MET A 1 15.22 8.28 -19.12
C MET A 1 14.47 8.53 -17.83
N THR A 2 13.32 7.91 -17.65
CA THR A 2 12.46 8.06 -16.47
C THR A 2 12.95 7.09 -15.41
N THR A 3 13.49 7.59 -14.28
CA THR A 3 14.06 6.71 -13.25
C THR A 3 12.96 6.16 -12.34
N PRO A 4 12.91 4.84 -12.08
CA PRO A 4 12.05 4.26 -11.05
C PRO A 4 12.31 4.89 -9.67
N LEU A 5 11.25 5.27 -8.96
CA LEU A 5 11.29 5.84 -7.60
C LEU A 5 10.95 4.80 -6.54
N TYR A 6 9.86 4.05 -6.76
CA TYR A 6 9.44 2.93 -5.92
C TYR A 6 8.60 1.93 -6.70
N SER A 7 8.71 0.65 -6.37
CA SER A 7 7.78 -0.39 -6.83
C SER A 7 6.63 -0.55 -5.85
N CYS A 8 5.47 -0.93 -6.37
CA CYS A 8 4.25 -1.06 -5.58
C CYS A 8 3.26 -2.04 -6.22
N VAL A 9 2.27 -2.42 -5.42
CA VAL A 9 0.98 -2.93 -5.91
C VAL A 9 -0.01 -1.78 -5.86
N LYS A 10 -0.43 -1.26 -7.01
CA LYS A 10 -1.46 -0.22 -7.10
C LYS A 10 -2.84 -0.87 -7.03
N LEU A 11 -3.65 -0.52 -6.05
CA LEU A 11 -4.99 -1.09 -5.91
C LEU A 11 -5.85 -0.77 -7.12
N THR A 12 -6.72 -1.72 -7.50
CA THR A 12 -7.81 -1.44 -8.44
C THR A 12 -8.81 -0.45 -7.83
N ASP A 13 -9.56 0.26 -8.65
CA ASP A 13 -10.55 1.24 -8.15
C ASP A 13 -11.60 0.56 -7.24
N SER A 14 -12.03 -0.65 -7.59
CA SER A 14 -12.94 -1.44 -6.75
C SER A 14 -12.32 -1.82 -5.40
N SER A 15 -11.04 -2.21 -5.37
CA SER A 15 -10.36 -2.56 -4.12
C SER A 15 -10.05 -1.33 -3.26
N LYS A 16 -9.74 -0.20 -3.89
CA LYS A 16 -9.63 1.09 -3.21
C LYS A 16 -10.95 1.45 -2.51
N GLU A 17 -12.08 1.36 -3.23
CA GLU A 17 -13.39 1.64 -2.65
C GLU A 17 -13.72 0.67 -1.52
N ASN A 18 -13.50 -0.63 -1.73
CA ASN A 18 -13.70 -1.65 -0.70
C ASN A 18 -12.88 -1.36 0.57
N LEU A 19 -11.61 -1.00 0.42
CA LEU A 19 -10.75 -0.64 1.54
C LEU A 19 -11.25 0.61 2.29
N LEU A 20 -11.72 1.64 1.57
CA LEU A 20 -12.29 2.83 2.19
C LEU A 20 -13.57 2.50 2.96
N GLN A 21 -14.47 1.71 2.39
CA GLN A 21 -15.70 1.26 3.07
C GLN A 21 -15.39 0.38 4.29
N TYR A 22 -14.39 -0.49 4.18
CA TYR A 22 -13.92 -1.29 5.31
C TYR A 22 -13.38 -0.41 6.43
N ALA A 23 -12.57 0.61 6.09
CA ALA A 23 -12.02 1.53 7.08
C ALA A 23 -13.12 2.35 7.77
N VAL A 24 -14.09 2.90 7.03
CA VAL A 24 -15.24 3.63 7.58
C VAL A 24 -16.05 2.79 8.58
N LYS A 25 -16.20 1.48 8.32
CA LYS A 25 -16.87 0.56 9.24
C LYS A 25 -16.08 0.29 10.52
N LYS A 26 -14.75 0.47 10.48
CA LYS A 26 -13.88 0.30 11.64
C LYS A 26 -13.79 1.58 12.46
N ASP A 27 -13.62 2.72 11.80
CA ASP A 27 -13.55 4.06 12.40
C ASP A 27 -13.75 5.15 11.33
N HIS A 28 -13.86 6.42 11.74
CA HIS A 28 -13.88 7.56 10.83
C HIS A 28 -12.58 7.68 10.02
N LEU A 29 -12.69 8.15 8.77
CA LEU A 29 -11.53 8.55 7.99
C LEU A 29 -11.03 9.91 8.49
N HIS A 30 -9.73 10.13 8.36
CA HIS A 30 -9.17 11.47 8.43
C HIS A 30 -9.51 12.32 7.19
N ASP A 31 -9.13 13.59 7.23
CA ASP A 31 -9.44 14.62 6.23
C ASP A 31 -9.13 14.22 4.78
N LYS A 32 -8.05 13.46 4.58
CA LYS A 32 -7.60 13.07 3.24
C LYS A 32 -7.45 11.56 3.09
N ALA A 33 -8.34 10.97 2.29
CA ALA A 33 -8.25 9.57 1.86
C ALA A 33 -7.19 9.36 0.75
N TYR A 34 -6.44 8.26 0.86
CA TYR A 34 -5.48 7.77 -0.13
C TYR A 34 -5.93 6.39 -0.63
N ALA A 35 -5.66 5.31 0.12
CA ALA A 35 -6.00 3.93 -0.26
C ALA A 35 -5.55 3.56 -1.69
N HIS A 36 -4.35 3.97 -2.10
CA HIS A 36 -3.90 3.87 -3.50
C HIS A 36 -3.02 2.65 -3.80
N HIS A 37 -2.08 2.34 -2.93
CA HIS A 37 -1.06 1.33 -3.22
C HIS A 37 -0.39 0.82 -1.94
N MET A 38 0.21 -0.36 -2.06
CA MET A 38 1.15 -0.92 -1.10
C MET A 38 2.56 -0.88 -1.71
N THR A 39 3.52 -0.29 -1.00
CA THR A 39 4.90 -0.15 -1.49
C THR A 39 5.68 -1.45 -1.30
N ILE A 40 6.29 -1.96 -2.38
CA ILE A 40 7.14 -3.15 -2.36
C ILE A 40 8.58 -2.76 -1.98
N GLN A 41 9.15 -1.76 -2.68
CA GLN A 41 10.52 -1.26 -2.44
C GLN A 41 10.65 0.22 -2.80
N PHE A 42 11.40 0.99 -1.99
CA PHE A 42 11.60 2.43 -2.17
C PHE A 42 13.10 2.80 -2.31
N LYS A 43 13.44 3.57 -3.35
CA LYS A 43 14.73 4.25 -3.66
C LYS A 43 16.04 3.46 -3.67
N LYS A 44 16.32 2.56 -2.72
CA LYS A 44 17.66 1.92 -2.60
C LYS A 44 17.72 0.65 -3.45
N GLY A 45 18.51 0.68 -4.51
CA GLY A 45 18.76 -0.49 -5.38
C GLY A 45 17.47 -1.04 -5.98
N LEU A 46 16.54 -0.15 -6.37
CA LEU A 46 15.27 -0.53 -6.96
C LEU A 46 15.53 -1.17 -8.32
N ASP A 47 15.51 -2.50 -8.33
CA ASP A 47 15.52 -3.33 -9.52
C ASP A 47 14.10 -3.85 -9.73
N VAL A 48 13.48 -3.42 -10.83
CA VAL A 48 12.12 -3.82 -11.19
C VAL A 48 12.08 -5.01 -12.15
N SER A 49 13.24 -5.46 -12.64
CA SER A 49 13.35 -6.50 -13.68
C SER A 49 12.87 -7.88 -13.23
N ASN A 50 12.90 -8.12 -11.92
CA ASN A 50 12.46 -9.37 -11.30
C ASN A 50 11.03 -9.27 -10.71
N LEU A 51 10.33 -8.16 -10.92
CA LEU A 51 8.94 -8.03 -10.48
C LEU A 51 7.99 -8.51 -11.58
N PRO A 52 6.86 -9.14 -11.23
CA PRO A 52 5.81 -9.51 -12.18
C PRO A 52 5.02 -8.28 -12.65
N LEU A 53 5.69 -7.36 -13.36
CA LEU A 53 5.12 -6.06 -13.75
C LEU A 53 3.87 -6.24 -14.63
N GLY A 54 2.80 -5.55 -14.25
CA GLY A 54 1.51 -5.60 -14.94
C GLY A 54 0.59 -6.74 -14.52
N GLU A 55 1.06 -7.66 -13.68
CA GLU A 55 0.21 -8.71 -13.13
C GLU A 55 -0.73 -8.18 -12.04
N THR A 56 -1.93 -8.74 -12.00
CA THR A 56 -2.89 -8.52 -10.93
C THR A 56 -2.61 -9.51 -9.81
N VAL A 57 -2.45 -8.99 -8.58
CA VAL A 57 -2.18 -9.80 -7.39
C VAL A 57 -3.19 -9.49 -6.29
N GLN A 58 -3.35 -10.45 -5.38
CA GLN A 58 -4.22 -10.33 -4.23
C GLN A 58 -3.43 -9.97 -2.97
N LEU A 59 -4.03 -9.13 -2.14
CA LEU A 59 -3.49 -8.66 -0.86
C LEU A 59 -4.54 -8.91 0.23
N GLN A 60 -4.17 -9.68 1.25
CA GLN A 60 -5.06 -9.95 2.39
C GLN A 60 -4.86 -8.89 3.47
N VAL A 61 -5.93 -8.20 3.88
CA VAL A 61 -5.88 -7.33 5.07
C VAL A 61 -5.74 -8.20 6.32
N THR A 62 -4.66 -8.01 7.08
CA THR A 62 -4.35 -8.78 8.30
C THR A 62 -4.14 -7.91 9.53
N GLY A 63 -4.13 -6.59 9.36
CA GLY A 63 -4.05 -5.67 10.48
C GLY A 63 -4.60 -4.30 10.18
N TYR A 64 -4.88 -3.56 11.24
CA TYR A 64 -5.40 -2.20 11.19
C TYR A 64 -4.73 -1.36 12.27
N ALA A 65 -4.34 -0.14 11.93
CA ALA A 65 -3.82 0.83 12.89
C ALA A 65 -4.28 2.25 12.53
N GLN A 66 -4.57 3.02 13.57
CA GLN A 66 -4.93 4.43 13.45
C GLN A 66 -4.44 5.21 14.66
N ASP A 67 -4.01 6.44 14.44
CA ASP A 67 -3.82 7.48 15.45
C ASP A 67 -4.45 8.80 14.98
N GLU A 68 -4.14 9.94 15.61
CA GLU A 68 -4.68 11.25 15.22
C GLU A 68 -4.16 11.76 13.86
N LEU A 69 -3.10 11.17 13.33
CA LEU A 69 -2.39 11.65 12.14
C LEU A 69 -2.58 10.74 10.93
N VAL A 70 -2.68 9.43 11.14
CA VAL A 70 -2.71 8.45 10.04
C VAL A 70 -3.52 7.21 10.39
N GLN A 71 -4.18 6.70 9.35
CA GLN A 71 -4.91 5.44 9.34
C GLN A 71 -4.32 4.55 8.25
N CYS A 72 -4.03 3.29 8.58
CA CYS A 72 -3.45 2.34 7.65
C CYS A 72 -3.90 0.89 7.94
N VAL A 73 -3.76 0.04 6.92
CA VAL A 73 -3.94 -1.41 7.05
C VAL A 73 -2.65 -2.14 6.77
N ARG A 74 -2.35 -3.15 7.58
CA ARG A 74 -1.29 -4.12 7.30
C ARG A 74 -1.86 -5.19 6.38
N LEU A 75 -1.07 -5.59 5.39
CA LEU A 75 -1.44 -6.59 4.40
C LEU A 75 -0.42 -7.72 4.37
N ASP A 76 -0.86 -8.90 3.96
CA ASP A 76 0.02 -9.95 3.43
C ASP A 76 -0.19 -10.04 1.91
N VAL A 77 0.90 -10.26 1.16
CA VAL A 77 0.87 -10.39 -0.30
C VAL A 77 0.65 -11.86 -0.64
N LEU A 78 -0.41 -12.17 -1.38
CA LEU A 78 -0.75 -13.53 -1.80
C LEU A 78 -0.11 -13.87 -3.15
N HIS A 79 1.17 -13.52 -3.31
CA HIS A 79 1.94 -13.77 -4.53
C HIS A 79 3.39 -14.09 -4.17
N GLU A 80 3.84 -15.30 -4.50
CA GLU A 80 5.12 -15.84 -4.03
C GLU A 80 6.36 -15.11 -4.58
N ASP A 81 6.27 -14.57 -5.80
CA ASP A 81 7.37 -13.84 -6.43
C ASP A 81 7.57 -12.41 -5.89
N ILE A 82 6.61 -11.88 -5.11
CA ILE A 82 6.70 -10.52 -4.59
C ILE A 82 7.36 -10.51 -3.21
N LYS A 83 8.63 -10.12 -3.18
CA LYS A 83 9.38 -9.89 -1.94
C LYS A 83 9.28 -8.44 -1.51
N VAL A 84 8.43 -8.17 -0.53
CA VAL A 84 8.28 -6.83 0.05
C VAL A 84 9.48 -6.51 0.96
N THR A 85 10.17 -5.40 0.69
CA THR A 85 11.29 -4.94 1.52
C THR A 85 10.83 -4.13 2.74
N ASN A 86 9.60 -3.64 2.71
CA ASN A 86 9.00 -2.96 3.84
C ASN A 86 8.69 -3.97 4.96
N LYS A 87 9.18 -3.70 6.18
CA LYS A 87 8.95 -4.50 7.39
C LYS A 87 7.47 -4.75 7.66
N HIS A 88 6.65 -3.74 7.41
CA HIS A 88 5.20 -3.83 7.53
C HIS A 88 4.56 -3.50 6.18
N PRO A 89 4.28 -4.49 5.32
CA PRO A 89 3.54 -4.24 4.09
C PRO A 89 2.19 -3.64 4.43
N HIS A 90 1.88 -2.46 3.88
CA HIS A 90 0.71 -1.71 4.29
C HIS A 90 0.19 -0.81 3.18
N VAL A 91 -1.08 -0.41 3.32
CA VAL A 91 -1.68 0.69 2.57
C VAL A 91 -2.05 1.80 3.54
N THR A 92 -1.58 3.01 3.27
CA THR A 92 -2.10 4.20 3.96
C THR A 92 -3.52 4.46 3.46
N VAL A 93 -4.50 4.45 4.37
CA VAL A 93 -5.91 4.64 4.05
C VAL A 93 -6.27 6.11 4.06
N SER A 94 -5.98 6.82 5.15
CA SER A 94 -6.24 8.25 5.27
C SER A 94 -5.21 8.93 6.18
N VAL A 95 -5.07 10.25 6.06
CA VAL A 95 -4.22 11.09 6.93
C VAL A 95 -4.95 12.37 7.29
N SER A 96 -4.66 12.92 8.47
CA SER A 96 -5.15 14.25 8.84
C SER A 96 -4.41 15.36 8.08
N GLU A 97 -4.84 16.61 8.21
CA GLU A 97 -4.18 17.77 7.61
C GLU A 97 -2.66 17.81 7.89
N ASN A 98 -2.25 17.42 9.11
CA ASN A 98 -0.84 17.39 9.52
C ASN A 98 -0.15 16.03 9.31
N GLY A 99 -0.91 15.01 8.90
CA GLY A 99 -0.44 13.66 8.68
C GLY A 99 0.31 13.49 7.35
N LYS A 100 1.18 12.48 7.30
CA LYS A 100 1.90 12.07 6.08
C LYS A 100 1.87 10.55 5.93
N PRO A 101 1.69 9.99 4.71
CA PRO A 101 1.64 8.54 4.52
C PRO A 101 2.84 7.76 5.09
N LYS A 102 4.03 8.39 5.13
CA LYS A 102 5.22 7.75 5.70
C LYS A 102 5.07 7.37 7.18
N LEU A 103 4.19 8.07 7.92
CA LEU A 103 3.94 7.85 9.35
C LEU A 103 3.30 6.48 9.61
N SER A 104 2.65 5.87 8.61
CA SER A 104 2.11 4.51 8.72
C SER A 104 3.15 3.48 9.15
N ASN A 105 4.42 3.62 8.71
CA ASN A 105 5.49 2.72 9.15
C ASN A 105 5.75 2.84 10.66
N GLU A 106 5.88 4.07 11.14
CA GLU A 106 6.14 4.37 12.57
C GLU A 106 4.96 3.94 13.45
N LEU A 107 3.73 4.07 12.96
CA LEU A 107 2.53 3.61 13.65
C LEU A 107 2.52 2.08 13.77
N LEU A 108 2.77 1.37 12.66
CA LEU A 108 2.79 -0.11 12.65
C LEU A 108 3.93 -0.69 13.50
N ASP A 109 5.06 0.02 13.63
CA ASP A 109 6.14 -0.35 14.54
C ASP A 109 5.73 -0.30 16.02
N LYS A 110 4.81 0.61 16.39
CA LYS A 110 4.26 0.72 17.76
C LYS A 110 3.22 -0.36 18.04
N GLY A 111 2.58 -0.89 17.00
CA GLY A 111 1.60 -1.96 17.09
C GLY A 111 0.40 -1.73 16.20
N PHE A 112 -0.36 -2.79 15.97
CA PHE A 112 -1.59 -2.77 15.19
C PHE A 112 -2.56 -3.81 15.72
N LEU A 113 -3.85 -3.59 15.48
CA LEU A 113 -4.89 -4.57 15.75
C LEU A 113 -4.82 -5.66 14.69
N GLN A 114 -4.66 -6.92 15.09
CA GLN A 114 -4.74 -8.05 14.17
C GLN A 114 -6.18 -8.24 13.67
N VAL A 115 -6.32 -8.56 12.39
CA VAL A 115 -7.60 -8.79 11.73
C VAL A 115 -7.55 -10.16 11.07
N GLN A 116 -8.51 -11.04 11.40
CA GLN A 116 -8.61 -12.37 10.81
C GLN A 116 -9.44 -12.36 9.51
N ASP A 117 -10.54 -11.61 9.48
CA ASP A 117 -11.49 -11.56 8.36
C ASP A 117 -11.43 -10.24 7.59
N GLY A 118 -10.22 -9.76 7.30
CA GLY A 118 -10.04 -8.55 6.49
C GLY A 118 -10.42 -8.80 5.02
N PRO A 119 -10.79 -7.76 4.26
CA PRO A 119 -11.07 -7.94 2.83
C PRO A 119 -9.80 -8.38 2.08
N VAL A 120 -9.98 -9.20 1.06
CA VAL A 120 -8.97 -9.42 0.01
C VAL A 120 -9.09 -8.27 -0.98
N LEU A 121 -7.95 -7.63 -1.25
CA LEU A 121 -7.82 -6.53 -2.20
C LEU A 121 -7.06 -7.00 -3.43
N GLU A 122 -7.40 -6.45 -4.59
CA GLU A 122 -6.67 -6.66 -5.83
C GLU A 122 -5.88 -5.41 -6.20
N GLY A 123 -4.72 -5.61 -6.80
CA GLY A 123 -3.95 -4.52 -7.38
C GLY A 123 -2.96 -4.99 -8.43
N ILE A 124 -2.45 -4.04 -9.19
CA ILE A 124 -1.52 -4.27 -10.30
C ILE A 124 -0.11 -3.95 -9.84
N VAL A 125 0.81 -4.88 -10.08
CA VAL A 125 2.23 -4.69 -9.78
C VAL A 125 2.83 -3.70 -10.78
N GLY A 126 3.54 -2.72 -10.28
CA GLY A 126 4.20 -1.72 -11.10
C GLY A 126 5.18 -0.86 -10.31
N TYR A 127 5.57 0.26 -10.89
CA TYR A 127 6.42 1.23 -10.22
C TYR A 127 6.03 2.65 -10.60
N TYR A 128 6.32 3.58 -9.68
CA TYR A 128 6.23 5.01 -9.96
C TYR A 128 7.60 5.56 -10.30
N THR A 129 7.65 6.46 -11.28
CA THR A 129 8.89 7.17 -11.65
C THR A 129 9.09 8.43 -10.81
N THR A 130 10.26 9.06 -10.92
CA THR A 130 10.55 10.38 -10.34
C THR A 130 9.63 11.49 -10.86
N LYS A 131 8.91 11.26 -11.96
CA LYS A 131 7.89 12.15 -12.53
C LYS A 131 6.46 11.83 -12.07
N ASN A 132 6.30 10.93 -11.10
CA ASN A 132 5.00 10.48 -10.58
C ASN A 132 4.12 9.77 -11.62
N GLU A 133 4.74 9.05 -12.55
CA GLU A 133 4.03 8.23 -13.55
C GLU A 133 4.03 6.76 -13.11
N PHE A 134 2.88 6.09 -13.18
CA PHE A 134 2.77 4.66 -12.93
C PHE A 134 3.08 3.87 -14.20
N LYS A 135 3.96 2.87 -14.09
CA LYS A 135 4.41 2.01 -15.19
C LYS A 135 4.27 0.54 -14.79
N THR A 136 3.94 -0.29 -15.77
CA THR A 136 3.73 -1.74 -15.63
C THR A 136 4.60 -2.56 -16.58
N LYS A 137 5.57 -1.91 -17.24
CA LYS A 137 6.54 -2.51 -18.14
C LYS A 137 7.83 -1.72 -18.02
N GLU A 138 8.97 -2.38 -18.25
CA GLU A 138 10.25 -1.69 -18.38
C GLU A 138 10.27 -0.84 -19.67
N GLU A 139 10.99 0.30 -19.62
CA GLU A 139 11.22 1.21 -20.76
C GLU A 139 12.63 1.04 -21.31
#